data_AF-A0A7W4NNY4-F1
#
_entry.id   AF-A0A7W4NNY4-F1
#
_cell.length_a   1.000
_cell.length_b   1.000
_cell.length_c   1.000
_cell.angle_alpha   90.00
_cell.angle_beta   90.00
_cell.angle_gamma   90.00
#
_symmetry.space_group_name_H-M   'P 1'
#
loop_
_entity.id
_entity.type
_entity.pdbx_description
1 polymer ?
#
loop_
_entity_poly.entity_id
_entity_poly.type
_entity_poly.pdbx_seq_one_letter_code
_entity_poly.pdbx_strand_id
1 'polypeptide(L)'
;MDYITYNGTDAGLTNQKIAIIGLSHRAMREKKGIKLPPMVVFDPLQAEKGRRVPFSVLYNIENIVRVLESFSIPVKEFASGDDHDVDASECFWEGAERFGEIRTQGDAALYDLTCQISRSFNLNNNILNLARPISECIFGEKKIDYCIQMRIEKDWESYSYSVLHRHSSEDNFPTPLRILSKAKRKFGESLSSAFVMSDEKNMTIPKEDINKIAQNEVGVSLFWKSDFIDVSQYDSLTLSMIDFFLASGARNFIGTSQSTFSCFAAFEKYCKTRQSVRGHYIYNGESGGIDERFDNGICTNSSLAIDRTFLREPFFDRTPHDVAFPMEISAHVSNFGEYITKNSVCSFPLGLDIVVGSRYNPDMYRIEGFFISLDGASLRLRYKALLGNGVETEWVSNGEYCGTRGKHLSLSGFAVEIVGPSRLELECVYAAVFSEDQDIVTAKDGELCKTPSGNGKLLSFQLSFRKRVR
;
A
#
# COMPACT_ATOMS: atom_id res chain seq x y z
N MET A 1 -27.67 20.27 -6.57
CA MET A 1 -26.50 19.61 -5.96
C MET A 1 -25.28 20.29 -6.52
N ASP A 2 -24.42 20.80 -5.64
CA ASP A 2 -23.25 21.58 -6.04
C ASP A 2 -22.10 20.63 -6.39
N TYR A 3 -21.22 21.08 -7.27
CA TYR A 3 -20.09 20.29 -7.78
C TYR A 3 -18.78 21.02 -7.51
N ILE A 4 -17.77 20.31 -7.03
CA ILE A 4 -16.43 20.84 -6.78
C ILE A 4 -15.42 20.29 -7.78
N THR A 5 -14.37 21.08 -8.05
CA THR A 5 -13.25 20.70 -8.92
C THR A 5 -12.08 21.65 -8.73
N TYR A 6 -10.95 21.33 -9.36
CA TYR A 6 -9.74 22.15 -9.43
C TYR A 6 -9.17 22.14 -10.87
N ASN A 7 -8.32 23.12 -11.23
CA ASN A 7 -7.83 23.29 -12.61
C ASN A 7 -6.55 22.50 -12.94
N GLY A 8 -6.55 21.22 -12.61
CA GLY A 8 -5.37 20.36 -12.69
C GLY A 8 -4.32 20.64 -11.61
N THR A 9 -3.40 19.70 -11.42
CA THR A 9 -2.27 19.83 -10.51
C THR A 9 -0.99 19.94 -11.33
N ASP A 10 -0.23 21.03 -11.18
CA ASP A 10 1.06 21.23 -11.86
C ASP A 10 2.16 20.37 -11.21
N ALA A 11 1.99 19.04 -11.30
CA ALA A 11 2.87 18.03 -10.73
C ALA A 11 2.84 16.74 -11.57
N GLY A 12 3.72 15.79 -11.25
CA GLY A 12 3.76 14.48 -11.90
C GLY A 12 2.44 13.69 -11.79
N LEU A 13 2.28 12.70 -12.67
CA LEU A 13 1.08 11.87 -12.83
C LEU A 13 0.50 11.37 -11.49
N THR A 14 1.34 10.81 -10.62
CA THR A 14 0.89 10.20 -9.37
C THR A 14 0.43 11.23 -8.35
N ASN A 15 1.00 12.42 -8.33
CA ASN A 15 0.51 13.51 -7.47
C ASN A 15 -0.87 13.98 -7.94
N GLN A 16 -1.13 13.99 -9.25
CA GLN A 16 -2.47 14.26 -9.79
C GLN A 16 -3.48 13.17 -9.37
N LYS A 17 -3.11 11.88 -9.42
CA LYS A 17 -3.97 10.79 -8.90
C LYS A 17 -4.30 10.97 -7.42
N ILE A 18 -3.31 11.33 -6.60
CA ILE A 18 -3.48 11.59 -5.16
C ILE A 18 -4.41 12.79 -4.94
N ALA A 19 -4.29 13.86 -5.73
CA ALA A 19 -5.20 15.01 -5.64
C ALA A 19 -6.65 14.63 -5.99
N ILE A 20 -6.89 13.72 -6.95
CA ILE A 20 -8.24 13.20 -7.23
C ILE A 20 -8.81 12.43 -6.03
N ILE A 21 -7.97 11.66 -5.32
CA ILE A 21 -8.39 10.97 -4.09
C ILE A 21 -8.83 12.00 -3.03
N GLY A 22 -8.04 13.04 -2.80
CA GLY A 22 -8.41 14.09 -1.83
C GLY A 22 -9.66 14.85 -2.22
N LEU A 23 -9.81 15.22 -3.50
CA LEU A 23 -11.05 15.82 -4.01
C LEU A 23 -12.27 14.94 -3.74
N SER A 24 -12.11 13.62 -3.86
CA SER A 24 -13.18 12.66 -3.64
C SER A 24 -13.59 12.53 -2.18
N HIS A 25 -12.62 12.52 -1.26
CA HIS A 25 -12.91 12.55 0.18
C HIS A 25 -13.57 13.87 0.60
N ARG A 26 -13.12 15.00 0.05
CA ARG A 26 -13.77 16.29 0.26
C ARG A 26 -15.20 16.30 -0.24
N ALA A 27 -15.44 15.80 -1.45
CA ALA A 27 -16.79 15.71 -2.03
C ALA A 27 -17.72 14.84 -1.17
N MET A 28 -17.23 13.69 -0.70
CA MET A 28 -17.98 12.80 0.21
C MET A 28 -18.35 13.50 1.52
N ARG A 29 -17.39 14.18 2.15
CA ARG A 29 -17.58 14.92 3.41
C ARG A 29 -18.57 16.09 3.25
N GLU A 30 -18.44 16.84 2.16
CA GLU A 30 -19.29 18.01 1.87
C GLU A 30 -20.63 17.64 1.20
N LYS A 31 -20.87 16.35 0.90
CA LYS A 31 -22.05 15.86 0.16
C LYS A 31 -22.25 16.57 -1.19
N LYS A 32 -21.15 16.79 -1.91
CA LYS A 32 -21.11 17.44 -3.22
C LYS A 32 -20.76 16.45 -4.33
N GLY A 33 -21.08 16.81 -5.57
CA GLY A 33 -20.59 16.11 -6.75
C GLY A 33 -19.18 16.56 -7.14
N ILE A 34 -18.57 15.85 -8.08
CA ILE A 34 -17.26 16.18 -8.64
C ILE A 34 -17.40 16.47 -10.14
N LYS A 35 -16.75 17.54 -10.61
CA LYS A 35 -16.39 17.64 -12.03
C LYS A 35 -14.97 17.09 -12.17
N LEU A 36 -14.79 16.00 -12.93
CA LEU A 36 -13.49 15.30 -13.02
C LEU A 36 -12.42 16.27 -13.53
N PRO A 37 -11.43 16.63 -12.68
CA PRO A 37 -10.47 17.67 -13.02
C PRO A 37 -9.64 17.26 -14.24
N PRO A 38 -9.19 18.22 -15.08
CA PRO A 38 -8.28 17.92 -16.16
C PRO A 38 -6.92 17.44 -15.60
N MET A 39 -6.25 16.60 -16.38
CA MET A 39 -4.88 16.18 -16.11
C MET A 39 -3.91 17.19 -16.72
N VAL A 40 -2.72 17.35 -16.13
CA VAL A 40 -1.69 18.29 -16.58
C VAL A 40 -0.52 17.54 -17.18
N VAL A 41 -0.13 17.92 -18.39
CA VAL A 41 1.14 17.54 -19.00
C VAL A 41 2.22 18.39 -18.35
N PHE A 42 2.87 17.84 -17.33
CA PHE A 42 3.91 18.50 -16.55
C PHE A 42 5.29 18.22 -17.14
N ASP A 43 6.10 19.26 -17.31
CA ASP A 43 7.53 19.18 -17.64
C ASP A 43 8.28 20.07 -16.64
N PRO A 44 9.12 19.51 -15.75
CA PRO A 44 9.79 20.29 -14.70
C PRO A 44 10.77 21.34 -15.25
N LEU A 45 11.18 21.24 -16.53
CA LEU A 45 12.08 22.20 -17.17
C LEU A 45 11.34 23.33 -17.90
N GLN A 46 10.02 23.22 -18.09
CA GLN A 46 9.24 24.28 -18.72
C GLN A 46 8.67 25.24 -17.68
N ALA A 47 8.91 26.54 -17.89
CA ALA A 47 8.40 27.60 -17.01
C ALA A 47 6.90 27.88 -17.21
N GLU A 48 6.33 27.46 -18.34
CA GLU A 48 4.91 27.63 -18.64
C GLU A 48 4.06 26.59 -17.90
N LYS A 49 2.84 26.99 -17.52
CA LYS A 49 1.86 26.06 -16.95
C LYS A 49 1.58 24.93 -17.93
N GLY A 50 1.69 23.70 -17.45
CA GLY A 50 1.55 22.51 -18.30
C GLY A 50 0.22 22.45 -19.05
N ARG A 51 0.19 21.85 -20.24
CA ARG A 51 -1.06 21.72 -21.01
C ARG A 51 -2.08 20.88 -20.23
N ARG A 52 -3.32 21.36 -20.12
CA ARG A 52 -4.44 20.61 -19.51
C ARG A 52 -5.09 19.70 -20.56
N VAL A 53 -5.36 18.46 -20.20
CA VAL A 53 -6.08 17.47 -21.02
C VAL A 53 -7.24 16.86 -20.25
N PRO A 54 -8.37 16.54 -20.90
CA PRO A 54 -9.47 15.85 -20.24
C PRO A 54 -9.01 14.52 -19.63
N PHE A 55 -9.59 14.14 -18.48
CA PHE A 55 -9.31 12.87 -17.81
C PHE A 55 -9.55 11.65 -18.72
N SER A 56 -10.56 11.72 -19.61
CA SER A 56 -10.88 10.70 -20.63
C SER A 56 -9.76 10.41 -21.62
N VAL A 57 -8.81 11.34 -21.82
CA VAL A 57 -7.66 11.14 -22.71
C VAL A 57 -6.74 10.02 -22.19
N LEU A 58 -6.74 9.77 -20.89
CA LEU A 58 -5.88 8.76 -20.27
C LEU A 58 -6.66 7.56 -19.73
N TYR A 59 -7.85 7.79 -19.16
CA TYR A 59 -8.59 6.78 -18.40
C TYR A 59 -9.98 6.50 -18.97
N ASN A 60 -10.48 5.30 -18.71
CA ASN A 60 -11.88 4.97 -18.90
C ASN A 60 -12.71 5.59 -17.76
N ILE A 61 -13.53 6.60 -18.10
CA ILE A 61 -14.36 7.36 -17.15
C ILE A 61 -15.45 6.48 -16.50
N GLU A 62 -16.00 5.50 -17.20
CA GLU A 62 -17.14 4.70 -16.70
C GLU A 62 -16.83 4.03 -15.35
N ASN A 63 -15.60 3.56 -15.17
CA ASN A 63 -15.17 2.88 -13.94
C ASN A 63 -15.08 3.83 -12.76
N ILE A 64 -14.48 5.00 -12.93
CA ILE A 64 -14.34 5.98 -11.84
C ILE A 64 -15.69 6.59 -11.48
N VAL A 65 -16.56 6.84 -12.48
CA VAL A 65 -17.94 7.29 -12.27
C VAL A 65 -18.70 6.27 -11.43
N ARG A 66 -18.70 4.99 -11.85
CA ARG A 66 -19.37 3.92 -11.11
C ARG A 66 -18.88 3.83 -9.66
N VAL A 67 -17.57 3.92 -9.44
CA VAL A 67 -17.01 3.90 -8.08
C VAL A 67 -17.50 5.10 -7.28
N LEU A 68 -17.31 6.33 -7.76
CA LEU A 68 -17.68 7.53 -7.02
C LEU A 68 -19.19 7.59 -6.71
N GLU A 69 -20.05 7.22 -7.66
CA GLU A 69 -21.49 7.14 -7.46
C GLU A 69 -21.88 6.09 -6.41
N SER A 70 -21.14 4.98 -6.31
CA SER A 70 -21.34 3.98 -5.25
C SER A 70 -21.09 4.54 -3.85
N PHE A 71 -20.29 5.61 -3.75
CA PHE A 71 -20.05 6.37 -2.51
C PHE A 71 -20.93 7.62 -2.41
N SER A 72 -22.02 7.69 -3.19
CA SER A 72 -22.94 8.83 -3.23
C SER A 72 -22.28 10.16 -3.67
N ILE A 73 -21.28 10.08 -4.56
CA ILE A 73 -20.59 11.23 -5.13
C ILE A 73 -20.94 11.29 -6.64
N PRO A 74 -21.90 12.13 -7.06
CA PRO A 74 -22.24 12.27 -8.47
C PRO A 74 -21.09 12.89 -9.26
N VAL A 75 -20.92 12.43 -10.50
CA VAL A 75 -19.78 12.83 -11.34
C VAL A 75 -20.26 13.51 -12.61
N LYS A 76 -19.55 14.57 -13.01
CA LYS A 76 -19.67 15.20 -14.32
C LYS A 76 -18.28 15.32 -14.96
N GLU A 77 -18.24 15.40 -16.28
CA GLU A 77 -17.02 15.83 -16.95
C GLU A 77 -16.78 17.33 -16.72
N PHE A 78 -15.51 17.70 -16.70
CA PHE A 78 -15.08 19.08 -16.61
C PHE A 78 -15.30 19.81 -17.94
N ALA A 79 -15.92 20.98 -17.89
CA ALA A 79 -16.10 21.86 -19.03
C ALA A 79 -15.17 23.07 -18.93
N SER A 80 -14.67 23.53 -20.09
CA SER A 80 -13.87 24.77 -20.16
C SER A 80 -14.69 25.95 -19.62
N GLY A 81 -14.18 26.61 -18.57
CA GLY A 81 -14.85 27.73 -17.90
C GLY A 81 -15.64 27.35 -16.65
N ASP A 82 -15.58 26.09 -16.21
CA ASP A 82 -16.06 25.71 -14.89
C ASP A 82 -15.30 26.45 -13.77
N ASP A 83 -16.03 26.99 -12.80
CA ASP A 83 -15.43 27.55 -11.58
C ASP A 83 -14.65 26.46 -10.83
N HIS A 84 -13.48 26.86 -10.32
CA HIS A 84 -12.56 25.99 -9.59
C HIS A 84 -12.56 26.40 -8.12
N ASP A 85 -13.51 25.86 -7.38
CA ASP A 85 -13.78 26.27 -6.00
C ASP A 85 -12.82 25.63 -4.97
N VAL A 86 -11.86 24.83 -5.45
CA VAL A 86 -10.96 24.04 -4.61
C VAL A 86 -9.51 24.17 -5.07
N ASP A 87 -8.59 24.32 -4.12
CA ASP A 87 -7.16 24.32 -4.38
C ASP A 87 -6.63 22.90 -4.62
N ALA A 88 -5.85 22.72 -5.68
CA ALA A 88 -5.31 21.42 -6.07
C ALA A 88 -4.28 20.88 -5.06
N SER A 89 -3.56 21.76 -4.35
CA SER A 89 -2.56 21.38 -3.36
C SER A 89 -3.22 20.93 -2.07
N GLU A 90 -4.30 21.59 -1.63
CA GLU A 90 -5.16 21.11 -0.53
C GLU A 90 -5.66 19.70 -0.82
N CYS A 91 -6.19 19.46 -2.02
CA CYS A 91 -6.61 18.13 -2.46
C CYS A 91 -5.45 17.13 -2.46
N PHE A 92 -4.25 17.52 -2.88
CA PHE A 92 -3.09 16.63 -2.83
C PHE A 92 -2.75 16.23 -1.39
N TRP A 93 -2.70 17.18 -0.45
CA TRP A 93 -2.38 16.90 0.96
C TRP A 93 -3.46 16.06 1.63
N GLU A 94 -4.73 16.35 1.39
CA GLU A 94 -5.84 15.51 1.85
C GLU A 94 -5.71 14.09 1.27
N GLY A 95 -5.44 13.96 -0.03
CA GLY A 95 -5.22 12.66 -0.66
C GLY A 95 -4.03 11.89 -0.07
N ALA A 96 -2.93 12.57 0.23
CA ALA A 96 -1.73 11.97 0.82
C ALA A 96 -1.97 11.48 2.27
N GLU A 97 -2.75 12.22 3.05
CA GLU A 97 -3.19 11.78 4.38
C GLU A 97 -4.03 10.51 4.29
N ARG A 98 -5.06 10.49 3.43
CA ARG A 98 -5.96 9.34 3.24
C ARG A 98 -5.22 8.11 2.70
N PHE A 99 -4.19 8.34 1.88
CA PHE A 99 -3.28 7.31 1.42
C PHE A 99 -2.46 6.70 2.56
N GLY A 100 -1.92 7.52 3.47
CA GLY A 100 -1.17 7.07 4.64
C GLY A 100 -2.00 6.33 5.69
N GLU A 101 -3.27 6.68 5.85
CA GLU A 101 -4.22 6.00 6.77
C GLU A 101 -4.41 4.51 6.44
N ILE A 102 -4.26 4.12 5.17
CA ILE A 102 -4.42 2.72 4.73
C ILE A 102 -3.46 1.78 5.46
N ARG A 103 -2.29 2.28 5.88
CA ARG A 103 -1.27 1.55 6.62
C ARG A 103 -1.83 0.87 7.87
N THR A 104 -2.66 1.58 8.62
CA THR A 104 -3.22 1.07 9.88
C THR A 104 -4.45 0.20 9.65
N GLN A 105 -5.11 0.29 8.50
CA GLN A 105 -6.34 -0.46 8.20
C GLN A 105 -6.07 -1.83 7.54
N GLY A 106 -4.96 -1.99 6.81
CA GLY A 106 -4.62 -3.24 6.13
C GLY A 106 -5.62 -3.61 5.02
N ASP A 107 -5.93 -4.91 4.90
CA ASP A 107 -6.83 -5.43 3.85
C ASP A 107 -8.26 -4.87 3.92
N ALA A 108 -8.70 -4.42 5.10
CA ALA A 108 -10.00 -3.77 5.27
C ALA A 108 -10.14 -2.53 4.39
N ALA A 109 -9.03 -1.83 4.20
CA ALA A 109 -8.97 -0.61 3.42
C ALA A 109 -9.26 -0.82 1.94
N LEU A 110 -9.16 -2.07 1.43
CA LEU A 110 -9.45 -2.39 0.02
C LEU A 110 -10.88 -2.02 -0.39
N TYR A 111 -11.77 -1.81 0.57
CA TYR A 111 -13.16 -1.43 0.38
C TYR A 111 -13.42 0.07 0.55
N ASP A 112 -12.49 0.80 1.14
CA ASP A 112 -12.62 2.23 1.36
C ASP A 112 -12.47 3.02 0.06
N LEU A 113 -13.00 4.24 0.07
CA LEU A 113 -13.02 5.16 -1.08
C LEU A 113 -11.65 5.29 -1.75
N THR A 114 -10.57 5.44 -0.96
CA THR A 114 -9.18 5.55 -1.45
C THR A 114 -8.78 4.37 -2.34
N CYS A 115 -8.98 3.13 -1.87
CA CYS A 115 -8.59 1.94 -2.63
C CYS A 115 -9.50 1.70 -3.83
N GLN A 116 -10.79 2.02 -3.72
CA GLN A 116 -11.74 1.86 -4.82
C GLN A 116 -11.46 2.86 -5.96
N ILE A 117 -11.13 4.12 -5.64
CA ILE A 117 -10.68 5.10 -6.64
C ILE A 117 -9.36 4.66 -7.27
N SER A 118 -8.39 4.23 -6.46
CA SER A 118 -7.09 3.80 -6.97
C SER A 118 -7.22 2.61 -7.93
N ARG A 119 -8.15 1.69 -7.64
CA ARG A 119 -8.51 0.58 -8.53
C ARG A 119 -9.20 1.04 -9.82
N SER A 120 -9.92 2.16 -9.80
CA SER A 120 -10.71 2.65 -10.94
C SER A 120 -9.89 3.42 -11.97
N PHE A 121 -8.62 3.73 -11.70
CA PHE A 121 -7.65 4.24 -12.66
C PHE A 121 -7.31 3.19 -13.73
N ASN A 122 -8.28 2.92 -14.59
CA ASN A 122 -8.17 2.03 -15.73
C ASN A 122 -7.86 2.83 -16.98
N LEU A 123 -6.76 2.47 -17.64
CA LEU A 123 -6.34 3.09 -18.89
C LEU A 123 -7.42 2.95 -19.96
N ASN A 124 -7.59 3.99 -20.79
CA ASN A 124 -8.43 3.88 -21.96
C ASN A 124 -7.76 3.03 -23.07
N ASN A 125 -8.51 2.74 -24.13
CA ASN A 125 -8.01 1.90 -25.22
C ASN A 125 -6.84 2.54 -25.98
N ASN A 126 -6.77 3.87 -26.07
CA ASN A 126 -5.67 4.55 -26.77
C ASN A 126 -4.34 4.28 -26.08
N ILE A 127 -4.28 4.46 -24.75
CA ILE A 127 -3.07 4.18 -23.97
C ILE A 127 -2.78 2.67 -23.94
N LEU A 128 -3.80 1.82 -23.81
CA LEU A 128 -3.61 0.36 -23.80
C LEU A 128 -3.06 -0.18 -25.12
N ASN A 129 -3.50 0.37 -26.26
CA ASN A 129 -3.00 -0.01 -27.58
C ASN A 129 -1.52 0.34 -27.77
N LEU A 130 -1.02 1.33 -27.02
CA LEU A 130 0.40 1.67 -26.99
C LEU A 130 1.18 0.83 -25.98
N ALA A 131 0.66 0.66 -24.76
CA ALA A 131 1.38 0.04 -23.66
C ALA A 131 1.43 -1.50 -23.75
N ARG A 132 0.39 -2.16 -24.26
CA ARG A 132 0.34 -3.64 -24.34
C ARG A 132 1.40 -4.23 -25.27
N PRO A 133 1.63 -3.72 -26.50
CA PRO A 133 2.69 -4.23 -27.36
C PRO A 133 4.09 -4.07 -26.73
N ILE A 134 4.34 -2.94 -26.07
CA ILE A 134 5.61 -2.68 -25.36
C ILE A 134 5.78 -3.70 -24.23
N SER A 135 4.72 -3.92 -23.44
CA SER A 135 4.68 -4.92 -22.37
C SER A 135 4.94 -6.33 -22.87
N GLU A 136 4.33 -6.73 -23.99
CA GLU A 136 4.55 -8.06 -24.59
C GLU A 136 5.99 -8.23 -25.09
N CYS A 137 6.56 -7.19 -25.72
CA CYS A 137 7.94 -7.23 -26.18
C CYS A 137 8.93 -7.34 -25.00
N ILE A 138 8.70 -6.59 -23.92
CA ILE A 138 9.56 -6.61 -22.72
C ILE A 138 9.42 -7.93 -21.96
N PHE A 139 8.21 -8.29 -21.54
CA PHE A 139 7.98 -9.41 -20.62
C PHE A 139 7.79 -10.75 -21.31
N GLY A 140 7.22 -10.77 -22.52
CA GLY A 140 6.95 -11.99 -23.29
C GLY A 140 8.13 -12.39 -24.18
N GLU A 141 8.49 -11.53 -25.14
CA GLU A 141 9.50 -11.82 -26.16
C GLU A 141 10.92 -11.78 -25.60
N LYS A 142 11.31 -10.65 -24.98
CA LYS A 142 12.65 -10.45 -24.41
C LYS A 142 12.81 -11.07 -23.02
N LYS A 143 11.72 -11.46 -22.37
CA LYS A 143 11.69 -12.07 -21.03
C LYS A 143 12.47 -11.26 -19.99
N ILE A 144 12.31 -9.93 -20.02
CA ILE A 144 12.95 -9.03 -19.06
C ILE A 144 12.14 -9.07 -17.76
N ASP A 145 12.64 -9.77 -16.75
CA ASP A 145 11.93 -9.96 -15.47
C ASP A 145 12.02 -8.76 -14.52
N TYR A 146 12.87 -7.77 -14.82
CA TYR A 146 13.21 -6.66 -13.93
C TYR A 146 12.89 -5.30 -14.56
N CYS A 147 12.12 -4.49 -13.86
CA CYS A 147 11.92 -3.08 -14.14
C CYS A 147 12.56 -2.23 -13.05
N ILE A 148 13.38 -1.26 -13.43
CA ILE A 148 14.09 -0.38 -12.51
C ILE A 148 13.67 1.06 -12.78
N GLN A 149 12.97 1.68 -11.84
CA GLN A 149 12.81 3.11 -11.82
C GLN A 149 14.14 3.75 -11.39
N MET A 150 14.72 4.59 -12.23
CA MET A 150 15.90 5.38 -11.88
C MET A 150 15.49 6.85 -11.75
N ARG A 151 15.42 7.35 -10.51
CA ARG A 151 15.27 8.80 -10.25
C ARG A 151 16.64 9.49 -10.30
N ILE A 152 17.10 9.79 -11.51
CA ILE A 152 18.43 10.34 -11.83
C ILE A 152 18.34 11.65 -12.62
N GLU A 153 17.15 12.23 -12.66
CA GLU A 153 16.84 13.48 -13.33
C GLU A 153 17.29 14.70 -12.50
N LYS A 154 17.49 15.84 -13.18
CA LYS A 154 18.01 17.07 -12.55
C LYS A 154 17.07 17.68 -11.50
N ASP A 155 15.75 17.58 -11.72
CA ASP A 155 14.75 17.99 -10.74
C ASP A 155 14.83 17.12 -9.47
N TRP A 156 15.08 15.82 -9.64
CA TRP A 156 15.22 14.89 -8.52
C TRP A 156 16.50 15.13 -7.71
N GLU A 157 17.60 15.46 -8.37
CA GLU A 157 18.83 15.89 -7.70
C GLU A 157 18.56 17.08 -6.78
N SER A 158 17.90 18.11 -7.32
CA SER A 158 17.56 19.33 -6.60
C SER A 158 16.64 19.04 -5.41
N TYR A 159 15.61 18.21 -5.60
CA TYR A 159 14.70 17.78 -4.54
C TYR A 159 15.40 16.97 -3.46
N SER A 160 16.28 16.04 -3.85
CA SER A 160 17.02 15.20 -2.92
C SER A 160 17.94 16.03 -2.02
N TYR A 161 18.66 17.00 -2.57
CA TYR A 161 19.53 17.88 -1.78
C TYR A 161 18.77 18.85 -0.88
N SER A 162 17.67 19.43 -1.38
CA SER A 162 16.94 20.48 -0.66
C SER A 162 15.98 19.95 0.39
N VAL A 163 15.32 18.81 0.12
CA VAL A 163 14.24 18.27 0.95
C VAL A 163 14.68 17.01 1.70
N LEU A 164 15.29 16.04 1.00
CA LEU A 164 15.54 14.71 1.60
C LEU A 164 16.83 14.63 2.41
N HIS A 165 17.91 15.28 1.96
CA HIS A 165 19.26 15.14 2.53
C HIS A 165 19.36 15.59 3.99
N ARG A 166 18.56 16.58 4.39
CA ARG A 166 18.61 17.15 5.75
C ARG A 166 18.01 16.23 6.82
N HIS A 167 17.28 15.19 6.42
CA HIS A 167 16.37 14.46 7.31
C HIS A 167 16.48 12.94 7.24
N SER A 168 17.36 12.37 6.40
CA SER A 168 17.34 10.94 6.14
C SER A 168 18.72 10.29 6.10
N SER A 169 18.83 9.13 6.74
CA SER A 169 19.90 8.12 6.63
C SER A 169 19.87 7.35 5.31
N GLU A 170 18.84 7.56 4.49
CA GLU A 170 18.63 6.87 3.21
C GLU A 170 19.52 7.40 2.08
N ASP A 171 19.84 6.50 1.16
CA ASP A 171 20.57 6.80 -0.07
C ASP A 171 19.61 7.29 -1.16
N ASN A 172 19.18 8.55 -1.05
CA ASN A 172 18.09 9.12 -1.87
C ASN A 172 18.50 9.63 -3.27
N PHE A 173 19.80 9.77 -3.52
CA PHE A 173 20.34 10.16 -4.82
C PHE A 173 21.51 9.27 -5.27
N PRO A 174 21.29 7.94 -5.44
CA PRO A 174 22.32 7.04 -5.89
C PRO A 174 22.58 7.19 -7.40
N THR A 175 23.83 7.04 -7.80
CA THR A 175 24.19 6.98 -9.23
C THR A 175 23.62 5.71 -9.90
N PRO A 176 23.45 5.69 -11.24
CA PRO A 176 23.01 4.49 -11.94
C PRO A 176 23.86 3.25 -11.61
N LEU A 177 25.18 3.39 -11.57
CA LEU A 177 26.10 2.31 -11.17
C LEU A 177 25.80 1.79 -9.78
N ARG A 178 25.51 2.68 -8.81
CA ARG A 178 25.21 2.28 -7.44
C ARG A 178 23.88 1.54 -7.34
N ILE A 179 22.83 2.01 -8.03
CA ILE A 179 21.54 1.30 -8.12
C ILE A 179 21.74 -0.10 -8.70
N LEU A 180 22.39 -0.20 -9.85
CA LEU A 180 22.61 -1.46 -10.55
C LEU A 180 23.50 -2.42 -9.75
N SER A 181 24.54 -1.92 -9.09
CA SER A 181 25.42 -2.73 -8.23
C SER A 181 24.67 -3.31 -7.04
N LYS A 182 23.78 -2.52 -6.41
CA LYS A 182 22.90 -3.03 -5.34
C LYS A 182 21.96 -4.11 -5.88
N ALA A 183 21.37 -3.90 -7.05
CA ALA A 183 20.48 -4.87 -7.70
C ALA A 183 21.22 -6.17 -8.05
N LYS A 184 22.38 -6.09 -8.69
CA LYS A 184 23.20 -7.26 -9.05
C LYS A 184 23.65 -8.04 -7.82
N ARG A 185 23.97 -7.36 -6.71
CA ARG A 185 24.29 -8.03 -5.44
C ARG A 185 23.10 -8.80 -4.87
N LYS A 186 21.88 -8.25 -4.98
CA LYS A 186 20.64 -8.87 -4.46
C LYS A 186 20.19 -10.06 -5.31
N PHE A 187 20.24 -9.93 -6.63
CA PHE A 187 19.64 -10.88 -7.56
C PHE A 187 20.66 -11.79 -8.27
N GLY A 188 21.95 -11.43 -8.23
CA GLY A 188 23.01 -12.24 -8.82
C GLY A 188 22.84 -12.43 -10.33
N GLU A 189 23.01 -13.65 -10.80
CA GLU A 189 22.90 -13.97 -12.23
C GLU A 189 21.47 -13.91 -12.78
N SER A 190 20.44 -13.89 -11.93
CA SER A 190 19.07 -13.73 -12.45
C SER A 190 18.85 -12.33 -13.03
N LEU A 191 19.60 -11.31 -12.57
CA LEU A 191 19.62 -9.99 -13.18
C LEU A 191 20.66 -9.93 -14.30
N SER A 192 20.26 -10.40 -15.49
CA SER A 192 21.03 -10.26 -16.73
C SER A 192 20.56 -9.10 -17.61
N SER A 193 19.28 -8.74 -17.50
CA SER A 193 18.67 -7.62 -18.22
C SER A 193 17.64 -6.90 -17.36
N ALA A 194 17.46 -5.60 -17.64
CA ALA A 194 16.44 -4.79 -16.97
C ALA A 194 15.87 -3.73 -17.90
N PHE A 195 14.58 -3.43 -17.72
CA PHE A 195 13.93 -2.28 -18.33
C PHE A 195 14.02 -1.06 -17.40
N VAL A 196 14.51 0.06 -17.89
CA VAL A 196 14.72 1.29 -17.12
C VAL A 196 13.56 2.25 -17.33
N MET A 197 12.99 2.71 -16.22
CA MET A 197 11.96 3.74 -16.17
C MET A 197 12.59 5.03 -15.64
N SER A 198 12.71 6.02 -16.50
CA SER A 198 13.09 7.39 -16.16
C SER A 198 12.45 8.34 -17.16
N ASP A 199 12.46 9.63 -16.81
CA ASP A 199 12.20 10.68 -17.79
C ASP A 199 13.47 10.91 -18.64
N GLU A 200 13.57 10.19 -19.75
CA GLU A 200 14.75 10.14 -20.61
C GLU A 200 15.20 11.52 -21.10
N LYS A 201 14.26 12.46 -21.29
CA LYS A 201 14.54 13.83 -21.73
C LYS A 201 15.27 14.65 -20.67
N ASN A 202 15.03 14.34 -19.40
CA ASN A 202 15.46 15.13 -18.25
C ASN A 202 16.62 14.49 -17.47
N MET A 203 17.22 13.42 -18.02
CA MET A 203 18.38 12.75 -17.43
C MET A 203 19.63 13.62 -17.48
N THR A 204 20.47 13.49 -16.46
CA THR A 204 21.76 14.18 -16.36
C THR A 204 22.88 13.47 -17.13
N ILE A 205 22.73 12.17 -17.39
CA ILE A 205 23.70 11.32 -18.10
C ILE A 205 22.97 10.68 -19.30
N PRO A 206 23.56 10.69 -20.51
CA PRO A 206 22.98 10.02 -21.68
C PRO A 206 22.76 8.51 -21.45
N LYS A 207 21.66 7.96 -21.99
CA LYS A 207 21.33 6.54 -21.82
C LYS A 207 22.43 5.61 -22.36
N GLU A 208 23.14 6.01 -23.41
CA GLU A 208 24.21 5.24 -24.02
C GLU A 208 25.38 5.04 -23.05
N ASP A 209 25.68 6.05 -22.23
CA ASP A 209 26.74 5.97 -21.24
C ASP A 209 26.32 5.14 -20.03
N ILE A 210 25.05 5.26 -19.62
CA ILE A 210 24.46 4.38 -18.60
C ILE A 210 24.49 2.91 -19.06
N ASN A 211 24.16 2.64 -20.33
CA ASN A 211 24.23 1.30 -20.92
C ASN A 211 25.64 0.73 -20.91
N LYS A 212 26.66 1.54 -21.27
CA LYS A 212 28.07 1.12 -21.20
C LYS A 212 28.48 0.78 -19.76
N ILE A 213 28.12 1.64 -18.80
CA ILE A 213 28.41 1.41 -17.37
C ILE A 213 27.75 0.11 -16.92
N ALA A 214 26.45 -0.08 -17.21
CA ALA A 214 25.71 -1.27 -16.81
C ALA A 214 26.33 -2.55 -17.37
N GLN A 215 26.71 -2.55 -18.65
CA GLN A 215 27.28 -3.72 -19.30
C GLN A 215 28.71 -4.02 -18.84
N ASN A 216 29.56 -3.00 -18.73
CA ASN A 216 30.99 -3.18 -18.45
C ASN A 216 31.27 -3.42 -16.96
N GLU A 217 30.57 -2.72 -16.07
CA GLU A 217 30.85 -2.74 -14.63
C GLU A 217 29.97 -3.77 -13.89
N VAL A 218 28.76 -4.01 -14.38
CA VAL A 218 27.75 -4.81 -13.67
C VAL A 218 27.34 -6.07 -14.44
N GLY A 219 27.56 -6.11 -15.76
CA GLY A 219 27.15 -7.21 -16.63
C GLY A 219 25.63 -7.27 -16.85
N VAL A 220 24.95 -6.12 -16.88
CA VAL A 220 23.49 -6.03 -17.08
C VAL A 220 23.17 -5.26 -18.36
N SER A 221 22.36 -5.87 -19.24
CA SER A 221 21.85 -5.19 -20.43
C SER A 221 20.60 -4.37 -20.09
N LEU A 222 20.60 -3.08 -20.41
CA LEU A 222 19.49 -2.18 -20.13
C LEU A 222 18.67 -1.91 -21.39
N PHE A 223 17.36 -1.79 -21.19
CA PHE A 223 16.38 -1.43 -22.21
C PHE A 223 15.57 -0.23 -21.74
N TRP A 224 15.26 0.69 -22.66
CA TRP A 224 14.60 1.97 -22.40
C TRP A 224 13.32 2.07 -23.23
N LYS A 225 12.41 3.00 -22.89
CA LYS A 225 11.19 3.20 -23.69
C LYS A 225 11.53 3.54 -25.14
N SER A 226 12.54 4.39 -25.32
CA SER A 226 13.02 4.80 -26.66
C SER A 226 13.61 3.67 -27.50
N ASP A 227 13.84 2.48 -26.94
CA ASP A 227 14.26 1.30 -27.71
C ASP A 227 13.07 0.57 -28.35
N PHE A 228 11.83 0.91 -27.96
CA PHE A 228 10.61 0.26 -28.46
C PHE A 228 9.67 1.23 -29.20
N ILE A 229 9.71 2.51 -28.86
CA ILE A 229 8.88 3.55 -29.48
C ILE A 229 9.66 4.83 -29.72
N ASP A 230 9.22 5.64 -30.67
CA ASP A 230 9.70 7.00 -30.82
C ASP A 230 9.08 7.90 -29.74
N VAL A 231 9.79 8.05 -28.63
CA VAL A 231 9.34 8.85 -27.48
C VAL A 231 9.09 10.33 -27.81
N SER A 232 9.64 10.85 -28.91
CA SER A 232 9.43 12.25 -29.32
C SER A 232 8.01 12.54 -29.81
N GLN A 233 7.24 11.50 -30.14
CA GLN A 233 5.87 11.62 -30.64
C GLN A 233 4.83 11.72 -29.52
N TYR A 234 5.25 11.56 -28.27
CA TYR A 234 4.36 11.47 -27.11
C TYR A 234 4.71 12.50 -26.05
N ASP A 235 3.69 13.00 -25.34
CA ASP A 235 3.90 13.89 -24.22
C ASP A 235 4.35 13.14 -22.94
N SER A 236 4.93 13.87 -22.00
CA SER A 236 5.47 13.32 -20.74
C SER A 236 4.43 12.55 -19.92
N LEU A 237 3.16 12.97 -20.00
CA LEU A 237 2.06 12.34 -19.32
C LEU A 237 1.76 10.97 -19.91
N THR A 238 1.66 10.88 -21.24
CA THR A 238 1.47 9.61 -21.97
C THR A 238 2.61 8.64 -21.70
N LEU A 239 3.87 9.11 -21.75
CA LEU A 239 5.05 8.29 -21.43
C LEU A 239 5.02 7.78 -19.99
N SER A 240 4.64 8.64 -19.03
CA SER A 240 4.48 8.26 -17.63
C SER A 240 3.39 7.20 -17.42
N MET A 241 2.32 7.22 -18.22
CA MET A 241 1.26 6.21 -18.16
C MET A 241 1.75 4.84 -18.63
N ILE A 242 2.60 4.79 -19.65
CA ILE A 242 3.24 3.55 -20.12
C ILE A 242 4.16 2.99 -19.03
N ASP A 243 5.02 3.83 -18.46
CA ASP A 243 5.90 3.39 -17.35
C ASP A 243 5.08 2.86 -16.18
N PHE A 244 4.00 3.55 -15.80
CA PHE A 244 3.15 3.14 -14.69
C PHE A 244 2.47 1.79 -14.98
N PHE A 245 2.00 1.58 -16.21
CA PHE A 245 1.44 0.30 -16.65
C PHE A 245 2.45 -0.84 -16.52
N LEU A 246 3.66 -0.63 -17.02
CA LEU A 246 4.76 -1.59 -16.97
C LEU A 246 5.20 -1.85 -15.52
N ALA A 247 5.32 -0.83 -14.68
CA ALA A 247 5.72 -0.93 -13.27
C ALA A 247 4.73 -1.76 -12.45
N SER A 248 3.43 -1.55 -12.66
CA SER A 248 2.38 -2.31 -11.98
C SER A 248 2.31 -3.77 -12.46
N GLY A 249 2.62 -4.02 -13.74
CA GLY A 249 2.65 -5.35 -14.34
C GLY A 249 3.95 -6.14 -14.08
N ALA A 250 5.04 -5.46 -13.70
CA ALA A 250 6.34 -6.10 -13.53
C ALA A 250 6.34 -7.17 -12.42
N ARG A 251 7.07 -8.25 -12.68
CA ARG A 251 7.34 -9.29 -11.69
C ARG A 251 8.29 -8.79 -10.61
N ASN A 252 9.39 -8.17 -11.02
CA ASN A 252 10.34 -7.51 -10.13
C ASN A 252 10.40 -6.03 -10.49
N PHE A 253 9.80 -5.18 -9.65
CA PHE A 253 9.88 -3.74 -9.78
C PHE A 253 10.82 -3.18 -8.71
N ILE A 254 11.82 -2.40 -9.11
CA ILE A 254 12.84 -1.82 -8.24
C ILE A 254 12.72 -0.30 -8.34
N GLY A 255 12.42 0.37 -7.23
CA GLY A 255 12.25 1.82 -7.19
C GLY A 255 12.83 2.46 -5.92
N THR A 256 12.52 3.73 -5.68
CA THR A 256 12.83 4.41 -4.40
C THR A 256 11.55 4.61 -3.59
N SER A 257 11.63 4.43 -2.26
CA SER A 257 10.50 4.71 -1.36
C SER A 257 10.12 6.19 -1.36
N GLN A 258 11.03 7.09 -1.73
CA GLN A 258 10.75 8.53 -1.75
C GLN A 258 9.98 8.99 -3.00
N SER A 259 9.85 8.14 -4.03
CA SER A 259 9.10 8.49 -5.23
C SER A 259 7.63 8.11 -5.07
N THR A 260 6.74 9.10 -5.15
CA THR A 260 5.29 8.85 -5.22
C THR A 260 4.93 7.94 -6.39
N PHE A 261 5.68 7.96 -7.50
CA PHE A 261 5.50 7.00 -8.59
C PHE A 261 5.68 5.55 -8.10
N SER A 262 6.82 5.25 -7.48
CA SER A 262 7.14 3.88 -7.03
C SER A 262 6.22 3.38 -5.93
N CYS A 263 5.89 4.25 -4.97
CA CYS A 263 4.93 3.97 -3.92
C CYS A 263 3.54 3.68 -4.47
N PHE A 264 3.03 4.55 -5.35
CA PHE A 264 1.70 4.37 -5.90
C PHE A 264 1.62 3.20 -6.90
N ALA A 265 2.69 2.86 -7.62
CA ALA A 265 2.72 1.67 -8.49
C ALA A 265 2.50 0.37 -7.70
N ALA A 266 3.13 0.24 -6.53
CA ALA A 266 2.85 -0.85 -5.60
C ALA A 266 1.43 -0.77 -5.05
N PHE A 267 0.99 0.40 -4.59
CA PHE A 267 -0.35 0.57 -4.02
C PHE A 267 -1.47 0.26 -5.01
N GLU A 268 -1.38 0.76 -6.24
CA GLU A 268 -2.39 0.50 -7.25
C GLU A 268 -2.42 -0.98 -7.63
N LYS A 269 -1.27 -1.67 -7.65
CA LYS A 269 -1.20 -3.13 -7.82
C LYS A 269 -1.90 -3.86 -6.67
N TYR A 270 -1.67 -3.45 -5.42
CA TYR A 270 -2.38 -3.96 -4.25
C TYR A 270 -3.90 -3.76 -4.38
N CYS A 271 -4.34 -2.55 -4.73
CA CYS A 271 -5.75 -2.25 -4.91
C CYS A 271 -6.37 -3.11 -6.02
N LYS A 272 -5.70 -3.27 -7.17
CA LYS A 272 -6.21 -4.02 -8.34
C LYS A 272 -6.23 -5.53 -8.11
N THR A 273 -5.16 -6.08 -7.53
CA THR A 273 -5.02 -7.53 -7.32
C THR A 273 -5.71 -8.02 -6.05
N ARG A 274 -5.95 -7.14 -5.07
CA ARG A 274 -6.45 -7.47 -3.72
C ARG A 274 -5.53 -8.45 -2.98
N GLN A 275 -4.24 -8.40 -3.29
CA GLN A 275 -3.21 -9.25 -2.70
C GLN A 275 -2.03 -8.38 -2.30
N SER A 276 -1.36 -8.77 -1.21
CA SER A 276 -0.12 -8.12 -0.80
C SER A 276 0.89 -8.12 -1.94
N VAL A 277 1.54 -6.99 -2.15
CA VAL A 277 2.47 -6.81 -3.27
C VAL A 277 3.78 -7.49 -2.95
N ARG A 278 4.16 -8.45 -3.79
CA ARG A 278 5.46 -9.13 -3.76
C ARG A 278 6.28 -8.76 -4.99
N GLY A 279 7.59 -8.86 -4.87
CA GLY A 279 8.53 -8.53 -5.95
C GLY A 279 8.65 -7.03 -6.22
N HIS A 280 8.23 -6.18 -5.28
CA HIS A 280 8.49 -4.74 -5.35
C HIS A 280 9.58 -4.39 -4.32
N TYR A 281 10.61 -3.70 -4.78
CA TYR A 281 11.83 -3.48 -4.03
C TYR A 281 12.18 -1.99 -3.98
N ILE A 282 12.91 -1.61 -2.92
CA ILE A 282 13.44 -0.27 -2.73
C ILE A 282 14.97 -0.28 -2.71
N TYR A 283 15.62 0.67 -3.38
CA TYR A 283 17.08 0.77 -3.45
C TYR A 283 17.70 1.84 -2.55
N ASN A 284 16.88 2.71 -1.94
CA ASN A 284 17.32 3.83 -1.10
C ASN A 284 17.37 3.49 0.40
N GLY A 285 17.06 2.24 0.78
CA GLY A 285 17.07 1.81 2.19
C GLY A 285 18.44 1.91 2.87
N GLU A 286 18.40 1.98 4.21
CA GLU A 286 19.58 2.15 5.08
C GLU A 286 20.52 0.94 5.09
N SER A 287 20.04 -0.24 4.71
CA SER A 287 20.82 -1.48 4.65
C SER A 287 22.00 -1.43 3.67
N GLY A 288 22.02 -0.41 2.80
CA GLY A 288 22.99 -0.29 1.71
C GLY A 288 22.74 -1.25 0.54
N GLY A 289 21.66 -2.05 0.60
CA GLY A 289 21.25 -3.03 -0.42
C GLY A 289 19.94 -2.68 -1.13
N ILE A 290 19.31 -3.72 -1.68
CA ILE A 290 17.93 -3.67 -2.21
C ILE A 290 17.05 -4.55 -1.31
N ASP A 291 15.98 -3.95 -0.80
CA ASP A 291 15.06 -4.59 0.12
C ASP A 291 13.65 -4.68 -0.48
N GLU A 292 12.95 -5.77 -0.19
CA GLU A 292 11.56 -5.93 -0.63
C GLU A 292 10.65 -5.12 0.30
N ARG A 293 9.68 -4.40 -0.29
CA ARG A 293 8.68 -3.68 0.50
C ARG A 293 7.50 -4.58 0.82
N PHE A 294 6.94 -4.42 2.02
CA PHE A 294 5.82 -5.21 2.53
C PHE A 294 4.61 -4.36 2.94
N ASP A 295 4.71 -3.05 2.82
CA ASP A 295 3.71 -2.05 3.16
C ASP A 295 2.71 -1.75 2.03
N ASN A 296 2.72 -2.55 0.94
CA ASN A 296 1.86 -2.35 -0.23
C ASN A 296 1.94 -0.96 -0.86
N GLY A 297 3.07 -0.25 -0.78
CA GLY A 297 3.20 1.06 -1.42
C GLY A 297 2.99 2.27 -0.52
N ILE A 298 2.55 2.09 0.73
CA ILE A 298 1.92 3.16 1.51
C ILE A 298 2.95 4.13 2.13
N CYS A 299 4.13 3.65 2.50
CA CYS A 299 5.14 4.42 3.22
C CYS A 299 6.23 4.95 2.29
N THR A 300 6.67 6.19 2.54
CA THR A 300 7.87 6.77 1.93
C THR A 300 9.14 6.56 2.75
N ASN A 301 9.01 6.35 4.05
CA ASN A 301 10.10 5.91 4.92
C ASN A 301 10.47 4.46 4.59
N SER A 302 11.71 4.23 4.17
CA SER A 302 12.21 2.92 3.73
C SER A 302 12.15 1.87 4.83
N SER A 303 12.55 2.20 6.06
CA SER A 303 12.54 1.28 7.21
C SER A 303 11.14 0.78 7.54
N LEU A 304 10.13 1.64 7.43
CA LEU A 304 8.73 1.22 7.53
C LEU A 304 8.28 0.44 6.30
N ALA A 305 8.68 0.83 5.09
CA ALA A 305 8.27 0.14 3.87
C ALA A 305 8.73 -1.34 3.83
N ILE A 306 9.87 -1.66 4.45
CA ILE A 306 10.43 -3.03 4.52
C ILE A 306 10.03 -3.78 5.78
N ASP A 307 9.24 -3.16 6.66
CA ASP A 307 8.78 -3.81 7.88
C ASP A 307 7.70 -4.84 7.55
N ARG A 308 8.01 -6.11 7.85
CA ARG A 308 7.09 -7.24 7.60
C ARG A 308 5.84 -7.21 8.47
N THR A 309 5.76 -6.32 9.45
CA THR A 309 4.56 -6.05 10.26
C THR A 309 3.34 -5.68 9.42
N PHE A 310 3.53 -5.23 8.18
CA PHE A 310 2.45 -4.89 7.25
C PHE A 310 1.88 -6.10 6.47
N LEU A 311 2.48 -7.29 6.54
CA LEU A 311 2.01 -8.46 5.79
C LEU A 311 0.71 -9.08 6.31
N ARG A 312 0.39 -8.90 7.61
CA ARG A 312 -0.83 -9.43 8.27
C ARG A 312 -1.15 -10.88 7.91
N GLU A 313 -0.11 -11.74 7.85
CA GLU A 313 -0.26 -13.12 7.39
C GLU A 313 -1.16 -13.93 8.33
N PRO A 314 -2.17 -14.66 7.80
CA PRO A 314 -3.02 -15.51 8.62
C PRO A 314 -2.22 -16.67 9.21
N PHE A 315 -2.63 -17.11 10.40
CA PHE A 315 -2.06 -18.22 11.17
C PHE A 315 -2.76 -19.56 10.93
N PHE A 316 -3.98 -19.53 10.40
CA PHE A 316 -4.66 -20.73 9.94
C PHE A 316 -5.40 -20.44 8.65
N ASP A 317 -5.49 -21.48 7.81
CA ASP A 317 -6.28 -21.44 6.60
C ASP A 317 -7.76 -21.29 6.91
N ARG A 318 -8.46 -20.68 5.97
CA ARG A 318 -9.91 -20.58 6.05
C ARG A 318 -10.60 -21.90 5.78
N THR A 319 -11.71 -22.08 6.48
CA THR A 319 -12.58 -23.24 6.35
C THR A 319 -13.95 -22.84 5.83
N PRO A 320 -14.69 -23.75 5.17
CA PRO A 320 -16.09 -23.50 4.80
C PRO A 320 -17.03 -23.24 5.99
N HIS A 321 -16.57 -23.51 7.21
CA HIS A 321 -17.31 -23.25 8.45
C HIS A 321 -17.06 -21.85 9.01
N ASP A 322 -16.06 -21.12 8.51
CA ASP A 322 -15.75 -19.77 8.98
C ASP A 322 -16.91 -18.81 8.67
N VAL A 323 -17.21 -17.96 9.64
CA VAL A 323 -18.26 -16.93 9.57
C VAL A 323 -17.62 -15.58 9.81
N ALA A 324 -17.82 -14.68 8.85
CA ALA A 324 -17.34 -13.31 8.95
C ALA A 324 -18.35 -12.43 9.69
N PHE A 325 -17.88 -11.64 10.65
CA PHE A 325 -18.65 -10.58 11.29
C PHE A 325 -17.95 -9.24 11.05
N PRO A 326 -18.71 -8.13 10.92
CA PRO A 326 -18.12 -6.79 11.00
C PRO A 326 -17.42 -6.64 12.35
N MET A 327 -16.09 -6.62 12.32
CA MET A 327 -15.29 -6.60 13.54
C MET A 327 -14.06 -5.73 13.35
N GLU A 328 -13.66 -5.06 14.43
CA GLU A 328 -12.42 -4.33 14.56
C GLU A 328 -11.65 -4.85 15.77
N ILE A 329 -10.34 -5.01 15.61
CA ILE A 329 -9.41 -5.22 16.72
C ILE A 329 -8.38 -4.09 16.67
N SER A 330 -8.25 -3.35 17.76
CA SER A 330 -7.14 -2.41 17.97
C SER A 330 -6.24 -2.95 19.06
N ALA A 331 -4.95 -3.08 18.77
CA ALA A 331 -3.95 -3.44 19.75
C ALA A 331 -2.94 -2.31 19.92
N HIS A 332 -2.57 -2.03 21.16
CA HIS A 332 -1.39 -1.22 21.44
C HIS A 332 -0.14 -2.09 21.33
N VAL A 333 0.71 -1.77 20.35
CA VAL A 333 1.97 -2.46 20.08
C VAL A 333 3.12 -1.56 20.53
N SER A 334 3.97 -2.06 21.43
CA SER A 334 5.14 -1.34 21.94
C SER A 334 5.99 -0.80 20.78
N ASN A 335 6.49 0.44 20.87
CA ASN A 335 7.30 1.09 19.84
C ASN A 335 6.62 1.27 18.46
N PHE A 336 5.31 1.03 18.36
CA PHE A 336 4.52 1.27 17.15
C PHE A 336 3.30 2.15 17.43
N GLY A 337 2.60 1.91 18.55
CA GLY A 337 1.34 2.57 18.89
C GLY A 337 0.14 1.69 18.58
N GLU A 338 -0.98 2.30 18.21
CA GLU A 338 -2.20 1.56 17.90
C GLU A 338 -2.10 0.91 16.51
N TYR A 339 -2.29 -0.41 16.48
CA TYR A 339 -2.38 -1.23 15.30
C TYR A 339 -3.81 -1.73 15.16
N ILE A 340 -4.49 -1.32 14.10
CA ILE A 340 -5.90 -1.62 13.88
C ILE A 340 -6.02 -2.71 12.82
N THR A 341 -6.99 -3.59 12.95
CA THR A 341 -7.37 -4.54 11.89
C THR A 341 -8.87 -4.62 11.87
N LYS A 342 -9.47 -4.64 10.68
CA LYS A 342 -10.93 -4.66 10.53
C LYS A 342 -11.35 -5.69 9.51
N ASN A 343 -12.57 -6.18 9.69
CA ASN A 343 -13.29 -6.94 8.69
C ASN A 343 -14.56 -6.17 8.39
N SER A 344 -14.65 -5.58 7.19
CA SER A 344 -15.83 -4.84 6.74
C SER A 344 -16.78 -5.79 6.00
N VAL A 345 -17.78 -6.31 6.71
CA VAL A 345 -18.85 -7.08 6.07
C VAL A 345 -19.91 -6.12 5.55
N CYS A 346 -19.62 -5.44 4.44
CA CYS A 346 -20.64 -4.75 3.66
C CYS A 346 -20.82 -5.31 2.25
N SER A 347 -20.03 -6.27 1.76
CA SER A 347 -20.27 -6.82 0.39
C SER A 347 -19.51 -8.09 -0.04
N PHE A 348 -18.71 -8.76 0.82
CA PHE A 348 -17.97 -9.96 0.39
C PHE A 348 -18.40 -11.24 1.13
N PRO A 349 -18.64 -12.36 0.42
CA PRO A 349 -19.18 -13.59 1.02
C PRO A 349 -18.21 -14.34 1.95
N LEU A 350 -16.92 -13.96 1.98
CA LEU A 350 -15.89 -14.67 2.75
C LEU A 350 -15.35 -13.88 3.95
N GLY A 351 -15.54 -12.56 4.06
CA GLY A 351 -14.89 -11.70 5.08
C GLY A 351 -13.36 -11.59 4.90
N LEU A 352 -12.66 -10.85 5.77
CA LEU A 352 -11.18 -10.75 5.81
C LEU A 352 -10.59 -11.41 7.06
N ASP A 353 -9.34 -11.90 6.97
CA ASP A 353 -8.64 -12.44 8.13
C ASP A 353 -8.21 -11.31 9.05
N ILE A 354 -8.43 -11.51 10.35
CA ILE A 354 -8.26 -10.45 11.34
C ILE A 354 -7.02 -10.78 12.14
N VAL A 355 -5.89 -10.39 11.57
CA VAL A 355 -4.56 -10.52 12.16
C VAL A 355 -4.13 -9.17 12.70
N VAL A 356 -3.59 -9.15 13.93
CA VAL A 356 -3.09 -7.96 14.61
C VAL A 356 -1.69 -8.22 15.16
N GLY A 357 -0.82 -7.21 15.13
CA GLY A 357 0.57 -7.33 15.56
C GLY A 357 1.49 -7.93 14.49
N SER A 358 2.69 -8.35 14.89
CA SER A 358 3.71 -8.88 13.98
C SER A 358 4.67 -9.84 14.66
N ARG A 359 4.99 -10.95 13.98
CA ARG A 359 6.02 -11.91 14.43
C ARG A 359 7.45 -11.53 14.04
N TYR A 360 7.64 -10.53 13.19
CA TYR A 360 8.91 -10.31 12.49
C TYR A 360 9.91 -9.41 13.21
N ASN A 361 9.50 -8.74 14.28
CA ASN A 361 10.36 -7.89 15.11
C ASN A 361 10.08 -8.14 16.60
N PRO A 362 10.33 -9.36 17.11
CA PRO A 362 9.92 -9.79 18.45
C PRO A 362 10.52 -8.95 19.57
N ASP A 363 11.64 -8.28 19.31
CA ASP A 363 12.31 -7.42 20.28
C ASP A 363 11.70 -6.03 20.39
N MET A 364 11.11 -5.52 19.31
CA MET A 364 10.58 -4.17 19.23
C MET A 364 9.07 -4.14 19.41
N TYR A 365 8.34 -5.08 18.81
CA TYR A 365 6.89 -5.03 18.70
C TYR A 365 6.25 -6.15 19.54
N ARG A 366 5.55 -5.74 20.59
CA ARG A 366 4.88 -6.63 21.53
C ARG A 366 3.54 -6.01 21.88
N ILE A 367 2.50 -6.83 21.96
CA ILE A 367 1.16 -6.35 22.30
C ILE A 367 1.09 -6.12 23.81
N GLU A 368 0.74 -4.90 24.23
CA GLU A 368 0.55 -4.54 25.64
C GLU A 368 -0.91 -4.61 26.08
N GLY A 369 -1.82 -4.50 25.12
CA GLY A 369 -3.25 -4.51 25.34
C GLY A 369 -4.00 -4.39 24.03
N PHE A 370 -5.28 -4.76 24.03
CA PHE A 370 -6.14 -4.71 22.87
C PHE A 370 -7.61 -4.52 23.27
N PHE A 371 -8.44 -4.15 22.31
CA PHE A 371 -9.89 -4.28 22.43
C PHE A 371 -10.46 -4.86 21.14
N ILE A 372 -11.63 -5.47 21.26
CA ILE A 372 -12.38 -6.09 20.16
C ILE A 372 -13.74 -5.43 20.08
N SER A 373 -14.07 -4.82 18.94
CA SER A 373 -15.38 -4.23 18.66
C SER A 373 -16.10 -5.01 17.56
N LEU A 374 -17.37 -5.33 17.78
CA LEU A 374 -18.25 -5.98 16.81
C LEU A 374 -19.34 -4.97 16.46
N ASP A 375 -19.34 -4.47 15.22
CA ASP A 375 -20.33 -3.48 14.80
C ASP A 375 -21.59 -4.17 14.27
N GLY A 376 -22.77 -3.71 14.72
CA GLY A 376 -24.07 -4.21 14.26
C GLY A 376 -24.39 -5.69 14.49
N ALA A 377 -23.52 -6.46 15.17
CA ALA A 377 -23.69 -7.91 15.33
C ALA A 377 -24.41 -8.28 16.64
N SER A 378 -25.32 -9.27 16.57
CA SER A 378 -25.92 -9.91 17.76
C SER A 378 -24.93 -10.79 18.55
N LEU A 379 -23.70 -10.94 18.04
CA LEU A 379 -22.64 -11.72 18.65
C LEU A 379 -22.07 -10.98 19.87
N ARG A 380 -22.09 -11.65 21.02
CA ARG A 380 -21.50 -11.15 22.26
C ARG A 380 -20.23 -11.92 22.56
N LEU A 381 -19.13 -11.22 22.79
CA LEU A 381 -17.89 -11.81 23.29
C LEU A 381 -17.57 -11.27 24.68
N ARG A 382 -16.78 -12.06 25.40
CA ARG A 382 -15.94 -11.55 26.47
C ARG A 382 -14.52 -12.03 26.27
N TYR A 383 -13.56 -11.26 26.75
CA TYR A 383 -12.13 -11.56 26.64
C TYR A 383 -11.37 -11.09 27.87
N LYS A 384 -10.22 -11.72 28.10
CA LYS A 384 -9.26 -11.33 29.14
C LYS A 384 -7.84 -11.53 28.63
N ALA A 385 -6.87 -10.94 29.33
CA ALA A 385 -5.46 -11.06 29.04
C ALA A 385 -4.69 -11.61 30.23
N LEU A 386 -3.56 -12.26 29.95
CA LEU A 386 -2.51 -12.56 30.93
C LEU A 386 -1.41 -11.53 30.73
N LEU A 387 -1.12 -10.74 31.76
CA LEU A 387 -0.04 -9.76 31.76
C LEU A 387 1.31 -10.45 31.92
N GLY A 388 2.39 -9.83 31.42
CA GLY A 388 3.75 -10.38 31.52
C GLY A 388 4.28 -10.58 32.95
N ASN A 389 3.58 -10.12 33.97
CA ASN A 389 3.86 -10.40 35.38
C ASN A 389 3.06 -11.60 35.95
N GLY A 390 2.33 -12.33 35.09
CA GLY A 390 1.53 -13.51 35.45
C GLY A 390 0.13 -13.20 35.97
N VAL A 391 -0.30 -11.94 36.03
CA VAL A 391 -1.64 -11.56 36.50
C VAL A 391 -2.64 -11.62 35.35
N GLU A 392 -3.73 -12.36 35.52
CA GLU A 392 -4.87 -12.32 34.62
C GLU A 392 -5.72 -11.08 34.87
N THR A 393 -6.17 -10.42 33.80
CA THR A 393 -7.18 -9.36 33.90
C THR A 393 -8.56 -9.96 34.14
N GLU A 394 -9.49 -9.13 34.63
CA GLU A 394 -10.90 -9.47 34.60
C GLU A 394 -11.39 -9.71 33.16
N TRP A 395 -12.48 -10.46 33.04
CA TRP A 395 -13.20 -10.59 31.78
C TRP A 395 -13.89 -9.27 31.44
N VAL A 396 -13.63 -8.76 30.25
CA VAL A 396 -14.27 -7.56 29.70
C VAL A 396 -15.12 -7.91 28.48
N SER A 397 -16.07 -7.05 28.14
CA SER A 397 -17.02 -7.22 27.04
C SER A 397 -16.51 -6.60 25.73
N ASN A 398 -17.23 -6.86 24.64
CA ASN A 398 -17.03 -6.15 23.36
C ASN A 398 -16.89 -4.62 23.58
N GLY A 399 -15.86 -4.02 22.98
CA GLY A 399 -15.58 -2.58 23.05
C GLY A 399 -14.77 -2.12 24.26
N GLU A 400 -14.54 -2.97 25.27
CA GLU A 400 -13.79 -2.61 26.47
C GLU A 400 -12.29 -2.93 26.35
N TYR A 401 -11.42 -2.04 26.81
CA TYR A 401 -9.98 -2.26 26.68
C TYR A 401 -9.44 -3.31 27.66
N CYS A 402 -8.62 -4.23 27.16
CA CYS A 402 -7.99 -5.30 27.93
C CYS A 402 -6.45 -5.16 27.88
N GLY A 403 -5.79 -5.13 29.04
CA GLY A 403 -4.34 -4.97 29.15
C GLY A 403 -3.89 -3.54 29.49
N THR A 404 -2.75 -3.10 28.96
CA THR A 404 -2.14 -1.80 29.24
C THR A 404 -1.75 -1.03 27.97
N ARG A 405 -1.57 0.28 28.09
CA ARG A 405 -1.06 1.17 27.02
C ARG A 405 0.18 1.91 27.49
N GLY A 406 1.26 1.83 26.74
CA GLY A 406 2.50 2.57 26.99
C GLY A 406 3.14 2.28 28.35
N LYS A 407 2.84 1.12 28.95
CA LYS A 407 3.40 0.73 30.26
C LYS A 407 4.59 -0.21 30.13
N HIS A 408 4.99 -0.55 28.90
CA HIS A 408 6.04 -1.53 28.61
C HIS A 408 5.77 -2.89 29.24
N LEU A 409 4.50 -3.20 29.54
CA LEU A 409 4.05 -4.46 30.10
C LEU A 409 3.33 -5.25 29.01
N SER A 410 4.09 -6.08 28.31
CA SER A 410 3.55 -6.96 27.27
C SER A 410 2.58 -7.99 27.85
N LEU A 411 1.59 -8.38 27.05
CA LEU A 411 0.78 -9.55 27.36
C LEU A 411 1.61 -10.82 27.18
N SER A 412 1.36 -11.84 27.99
CA SER A 412 1.92 -13.20 27.83
C SER A 412 0.86 -14.23 27.45
N GLY A 413 -0.39 -13.81 27.31
CA GLY A 413 -1.48 -14.63 26.80
C GLY A 413 -2.81 -13.89 26.78
N PHE A 414 -3.83 -14.53 26.22
CA PHE A 414 -5.19 -14.01 26.18
C PHE A 414 -6.21 -15.13 25.98
N ALA A 415 -7.47 -14.84 26.28
CA ALA A 415 -8.59 -15.74 26.04
C ALA A 415 -9.79 -14.95 25.50
N VAL A 416 -10.51 -15.53 24.55
CA VAL A 416 -11.71 -14.94 23.96
C VAL A 416 -12.81 -16.00 23.91
N GLU A 417 -14.04 -15.65 24.27
CA GLU A 417 -15.17 -16.57 24.14
C GLU A 417 -16.47 -15.89 23.72
N ILE A 418 -17.30 -16.68 23.04
CA ILE A 418 -18.68 -16.30 22.71
C ILE A 418 -19.57 -16.54 23.93
N VAL A 419 -20.41 -15.55 24.22
CA VAL A 419 -21.41 -15.62 25.30
C VAL A 419 -22.83 -15.46 24.76
N GLY A 420 -23.79 -16.05 25.48
CA GLY A 420 -25.19 -16.07 25.07
C GLY A 420 -25.52 -17.12 24.01
N PRO A 421 -26.71 -17.01 23.38
CA PRO A 421 -27.26 -18.06 22.51
C PRO A 421 -26.35 -18.48 21.34
N SER A 422 -25.60 -17.54 20.77
CA SER A 422 -24.69 -17.80 19.65
C SER A 422 -23.62 -18.86 19.96
N ARG A 423 -23.27 -19.08 21.23
CA ARG A 423 -22.30 -20.13 21.64
C ARG A 423 -22.77 -21.55 21.28
N LEU A 424 -24.08 -21.76 21.12
CA LEU A 424 -24.65 -23.06 20.76
C LEU A 424 -24.35 -23.46 19.31
N GLU A 425 -24.14 -22.47 18.44
CA GLU A 425 -23.96 -22.69 16.99
C GLU A 425 -22.57 -22.31 16.51
N LEU A 426 -21.87 -21.46 17.27
CA LEU A 426 -20.57 -20.92 16.92
C LEU A 426 -19.52 -21.27 17.96
N GLU A 427 -18.29 -21.41 17.49
CA GLU A 427 -17.07 -21.40 18.28
C GLU A 427 -16.17 -20.24 17.87
N CYS A 428 -15.40 -19.73 18.83
CA CYS A 428 -14.35 -18.75 18.59
C CYS A 428 -13.00 -19.47 18.64
N VAL A 429 -12.25 -19.42 17.54
CA VAL A 429 -10.92 -20.00 17.41
C VAL A 429 -9.92 -18.86 17.24
N TYR A 430 -8.82 -18.93 17.97
CA TYR A 430 -7.76 -17.93 17.90
C TYR A 430 -6.40 -18.59 17.91
N ALA A 431 -5.46 -17.90 17.27
CA ALA A 431 -4.08 -18.31 17.16
C ALA A 431 -3.17 -17.14 17.48
N ALA A 432 -1.98 -17.41 18.02
CA ALA A 432 -1.03 -16.38 18.36
C ALA A 432 0.42 -16.85 18.27
N VAL A 433 1.31 -15.87 18.14
CA VAL A 433 2.75 -16.05 18.12
C VAL A 433 3.36 -15.26 19.28
N PHE A 434 4.35 -15.86 19.94
CA PHE A 434 5.00 -15.31 21.12
C PHE A 434 6.52 -15.15 20.92
N SER A 435 7.17 -14.38 21.78
CA SER A 435 8.60 -14.04 21.64
C SER A 435 9.59 -15.18 21.94
N GLU A 436 9.21 -16.14 22.79
CA GLU A 436 10.08 -17.25 23.19
C GLU A 436 10.09 -18.39 22.17
N ASP A 437 8.91 -18.61 21.56
CA ASP A 437 8.66 -19.66 20.61
C ASP A 437 7.76 -19.04 19.54
N GLN A 438 8.30 -18.90 18.32
CA GLN A 438 7.57 -18.31 17.19
C GLN A 438 6.59 -19.29 16.54
N ASP A 439 6.44 -20.48 17.12
CA ASP A 439 5.39 -21.41 16.75
C ASP A 439 4.00 -20.83 17.01
N ILE A 440 3.05 -21.25 16.18
CA ILE A 440 1.66 -20.81 16.26
C ILE A 440 0.98 -21.61 17.38
N VAL A 441 0.55 -20.89 18.42
CA VAL A 441 -0.26 -21.46 19.52
C VAL A 441 -1.72 -21.20 19.23
N THR A 442 -2.55 -22.24 19.22
CA THR A 442 -3.99 -22.15 18.99
C THR A 442 -4.79 -22.42 20.25
N ALA A 443 -5.92 -21.74 20.44
CA ALA A 443 -6.87 -21.99 21.51
C ALA A 443 -8.29 -21.65 21.04
N LYS A 444 -9.30 -22.05 21.81
CA LYS A 444 -10.71 -21.79 21.48
C LYS A 444 -11.57 -21.53 22.70
N ASP A 445 -12.69 -20.83 22.51
CA ASP A 445 -13.80 -20.73 23.45
C ASP A 445 -13.41 -20.47 24.92
N GLY A 446 -12.52 -19.50 25.15
CA GLY A 446 -12.11 -19.05 26.48
C GLY A 446 -10.92 -19.78 27.08
N GLU A 447 -10.35 -20.76 26.37
CA GLU A 447 -9.06 -21.37 26.70
C GLU A 447 -7.95 -20.33 26.65
N LEU A 448 -7.06 -20.33 27.65
CA LEU A 448 -5.96 -19.37 27.68
C LEU A 448 -4.92 -19.71 26.60
N CYS A 449 -4.77 -18.84 25.59
CA CYS A 449 -3.71 -18.93 24.59
C CYS A 449 -2.43 -18.32 25.16
N LYS A 450 -1.43 -19.17 25.43
CA LYS A 450 -0.10 -18.78 25.94
C LYS A 450 0.94 -19.84 25.59
N THR A 451 2.21 -19.48 25.66
CA THR A 451 3.32 -20.44 25.60
C THR A 451 3.27 -21.43 26.77
N PRO A 452 3.84 -22.65 26.63
CA PRO A 452 3.94 -23.61 27.72
C PRO A 452 4.67 -23.05 28.96
N SER A 453 5.68 -22.20 28.76
CA SER A 453 6.41 -21.50 29.82
C SER A 453 5.57 -20.42 30.51
N GLY A 454 4.58 -19.85 29.81
CA GLY A 454 3.80 -18.70 30.26
C GLY A 454 4.56 -17.36 30.23
N ASN A 455 5.81 -17.35 29.78
CA ASN A 455 6.69 -16.18 29.80
C ASN A 455 6.85 -15.50 28.44
N GLY A 456 6.50 -16.20 27.35
CA GLY A 456 6.52 -15.64 26.00
C GLY A 456 5.64 -14.41 25.88
N LYS A 457 6.17 -13.33 25.30
CA LYS A 457 5.45 -12.06 25.09
C LYS A 457 4.64 -12.15 23.80
N LEU A 458 3.37 -11.78 23.85
CA LEU A 458 2.45 -11.80 22.71
C LEU A 458 2.92 -10.83 21.63
N LEU A 459 3.18 -11.35 20.44
CA LEU A 459 3.65 -10.57 19.29
C LEU A 459 2.53 -10.26 18.31
N SER A 460 1.66 -11.25 18.08
CA SER A 460 0.58 -11.18 17.10
C SER A 460 -0.49 -12.22 17.39
N PHE A 461 -1.73 -11.94 17.04
CA PHE A 461 -2.82 -12.92 17.10
C PHE A 461 -3.81 -12.78 15.94
N GLN A 462 -4.54 -13.87 15.68
CA GLN A 462 -5.66 -13.95 14.74
C GLN A 462 -6.91 -14.42 15.48
N LEU A 463 -8.07 -13.85 15.13
CA LEU A 463 -9.39 -14.31 15.60
C LEU A 463 -10.24 -14.81 14.42
N SER A 464 -10.94 -15.92 14.61
CA SER A 464 -11.95 -16.43 13.66
C SER A 464 -13.16 -17.02 14.40
N PHE A 465 -14.30 -17.02 13.72
CA PHE A 465 -15.54 -17.58 14.22
C PHE A 465 -15.97 -18.71 13.27
N ARG A 466 -16.35 -19.86 13.82
CA ARG A 466 -16.71 -21.03 13.03
C ARG A 466 -18.06 -21.56 13.45
N LYS A 467 -18.84 -22.05 12.48
CA LYS A 467 -19.99 -22.91 12.77
C LYS A 467 -19.49 -24.18 13.42
N ARG A 468 -20.06 -24.55 14.57
CA ARG A 468 -19.79 -25.84 15.19
C ARG A 468 -20.20 -26.95 14.24
N VAL A 469 -19.28 -27.85 13.94
CA VAL A 469 -19.59 -29.10 13.25
C VAL A 469 -20.34 -29.97 14.26
N ARG A 470 -21.59 -30.31 13.94
CA ARG A 470 -22.42 -31.19 14.77
C ARG A 470 -22.07 -32.65 14.53
#